data_AF-A0A9Q1DCQ7-F1
#
_entry.id   AF-A0A9Q1DCQ7-F1
#
_cell.length_a   1.000
_cell.length_b   1.000
_cell.length_c   1.000
_cell.angle_alpha   90.00
_cell.angle_beta   90.00
_cell.angle_gamma   90.00
#
_symmetry.space_group_name_H-M   'P 1'
#
loop_
_entity.id
_entity.type
_entity.pdbx_description
1 polymer ?
#
loop_
_entity_poly.entity_id
_entity_poly.type
_entity_poly.pdbx_seq_one_letter_code
_entity_poly.pdbx_strand_id
1 'polypeptide(L)'
;MEEPEPPAHPPRGDQPPPSASLAQACRGCSHALADHVTHLEKVSEDEVNRLLGIALDVDYLYTCVHKEEDADTKQVYFSLFKLLKKCILQMGKPVVEGALETPPFEKPSIEQGVNNFVQYKFSHLPSKERQTIVELAKMFLSQINYWQLETPSQRRQRPPGDDAAGYKVNYTRWLCYCNVPQFCDSLPRYETTQIFGRTLLRSVFTVMRKQLLDQARQEKDKQAPEKRTLILTHFPKFLSMLEEEVYSHSSPIWREEFPAGSSGGQMHTVPSSSSCSLEHSPAGEKRKALEALPQEESKRPRVVGDIPMELINEVMSTITDPASLLGPETSLLSAHSARDEAARLEERRG
;
A
#
# COMPACT_ATOMS: atom_id res chain seq x y z
N MET A 1 59.93 40.96 -30.01
CA MET A 1 60.17 39.57 -29.62
C MET A 1 59.92 39.54 -28.13
N GLU A 2 58.68 39.26 -27.74
CA GLU A 2 58.29 38.97 -26.36
C GLU A 2 57.09 38.02 -26.48
N GLU A 3 57.26 36.85 -25.87
CA GLU A 3 56.34 35.72 -25.89
C GLU A 3 55.40 35.85 -24.69
N PRO A 4 54.06 35.71 -24.83
CA PRO A 4 53.18 35.82 -23.67
C PRO A 4 53.15 34.49 -22.89
N GLU A 5 53.28 34.59 -21.57
CA GLU A 5 53.21 33.48 -20.61
C GLU A 5 51.90 32.67 -20.72
N PRO A 6 51.93 31.35 -20.42
CA PRO A 6 50.75 30.51 -20.46
C PRO A 6 49.81 30.83 -19.27
N PRO A 7 48.48 30.67 -19.45
CA PRO A 7 47.51 31.00 -18.41
C PRO A 7 47.64 30.05 -17.21
N ALA A 8 47.59 30.65 -16.01
CA ALA A 8 47.59 29.94 -14.75
C ALA A 8 46.43 28.90 -14.69
N HIS A 9 46.78 27.67 -14.34
CA HIS A 9 45.81 26.60 -14.09
C HIS A 9 44.83 27.01 -12.97
N PRO A 10 43.52 26.66 -13.08
CA PRO A 10 42.57 26.90 -12.02
C PRO A 10 42.94 26.07 -10.78
N PRO A 11 42.74 26.59 -9.55
CA PRO A 11 43.05 25.84 -8.36
C PRO A 11 42.14 24.61 -8.26
N ARG A 12 42.77 23.46 -8.00
CA ARG A 12 42.16 22.17 -7.71
C ARG A 12 41.03 22.31 -6.66
N GLY A 13 39.91 21.65 -6.95
CA GLY A 13 38.79 21.48 -6.03
C GLY A 13 39.12 20.64 -4.80
N ASP A 14 38.17 20.69 -3.85
CA ASP A 14 38.05 19.89 -2.63
C ASP A 14 38.97 20.23 -1.45
N GLN A 15 38.87 21.47 -0.95
CA GLN A 15 39.02 21.67 0.50
C GLN A 15 37.64 21.57 1.15
N PRO A 16 37.47 20.79 2.25
CA PRO A 16 36.26 20.86 3.05
C PRO A 16 36.08 22.33 3.49
N PRO A 17 34.85 22.84 3.54
CA PRO A 17 34.61 24.23 3.92
C PRO A 17 35.29 24.52 5.26
N PRO A 18 35.89 25.71 5.44
CA PRO A 18 36.55 26.04 6.69
C PRO A 18 35.56 25.88 7.84
N SER A 19 35.95 25.10 8.85
CA SER A 19 35.14 24.91 10.05
C SER A 19 34.87 26.27 10.69
N ALA A 20 33.61 26.51 11.05
CA ALA A 20 33.22 27.76 11.68
C ALA A 20 33.98 27.94 13.00
N SER A 21 34.53 29.13 13.22
CA SER A 21 35.21 29.43 14.49
C SER A 21 34.21 29.45 15.64
N LEU A 22 34.56 28.83 16.78
CA LEU A 22 33.73 28.85 17.99
C LEU A 22 33.48 30.27 18.54
N ALA A 23 34.34 31.23 18.19
CA ALA A 23 34.17 32.64 18.55
C ALA A 23 33.23 33.42 17.61
N GLN A 24 32.77 32.80 16.52
CA GLN A 24 31.89 33.46 15.56
C GLN A 24 30.55 33.82 16.20
N ALA A 25 30.14 35.09 16.07
CA ALA A 25 28.88 35.58 16.60
C ALA A 25 27.68 35.05 15.80
N CYS A 26 26.67 34.54 16.51
CA CYS A 26 25.41 34.08 15.96
C CYS A 26 24.61 35.25 15.37
N ARG A 27 24.09 35.10 14.14
CA ARG A 27 23.29 36.15 13.49
C ARG A 27 21.95 36.43 14.19
N GLY A 28 21.42 35.47 14.94
CA GLY A 28 20.10 35.57 15.58
C GLY A 28 20.11 36.16 16.99
N CYS A 29 21.16 35.92 17.78
CA CYS A 29 21.25 36.40 19.17
C CYS A 29 22.60 37.03 19.55
N SER A 30 23.55 37.12 18.60
CA SER A 30 24.88 37.72 18.78
C SER A 30 25.82 37.06 19.79
N HIS A 31 25.41 36.00 20.50
CA HIS A 31 26.30 35.16 21.32
C HIS A 31 27.30 34.36 20.47
N ALA A 32 28.39 33.89 21.08
CA ALA A 32 29.40 33.09 20.38
C ALA A 32 28.86 31.69 20.06
N LEU A 33 29.32 31.08 18.97
CA LEU A 33 28.96 29.69 18.63
C LEU A 33 29.27 28.72 19.78
N ALA A 34 30.36 28.95 20.52
CA ALA A 34 30.70 28.22 21.74
C ALA A 34 29.51 28.11 22.71
N ASP A 35 28.80 29.23 22.96
CA ASP A 35 27.67 29.29 23.90
C ASP A 35 26.52 28.36 23.47
N HIS A 36 26.32 28.19 22.16
CA HIS A 36 25.28 27.34 21.60
C HIS A 36 25.57 25.84 21.71
N VAL A 37 26.85 25.45 21.69
CA VAL A 37 27.28 24.04 21.65
C VAL A 37 27.91 23.54 22.95
N THR A 38 27.97 24.38 23.98
CA THR A 38 28.49 24.01 25.32
C THR A 38 27.90 22.70 25.86
N HIS A 39 26.60 22.48 25.64
CA HIS A 39 25.90 21.27 26.06
C HIS A 39 26.39 19.98 25.36
N LEU A 40 27.12 20.09 24.24
CA LEU A 40 27.67 18.98 23.48
C LEU A 40 29.10 18.60 23.89
N GLU A 41 29.81 19.43 24.66
CA GLU A 41 31.24 19.24 24.99
C GLU A 41 31.53 17.91 25.72
N LYS A 42 30.58 17.43 26.52
CA LYS A 42 30.70 16.20 27.34
C LYS A 42 29.80 15.06 26.86
N VAL A 43 29.24 15.19 25.66
CA VAL A 43 28.36 14.21 25.06
C VAL A 43 29.21 13.14 24.37
N SER A 44 28.78 11.88 24.42
CA SER A 44 29.51 10.79 23.76
C SER A 44 29.48 10.96 22.23
N GLU A 45 30.51 10.44 21.56
CA GLU A 45 30.56 10.46 20.09
C GLU A 45 29.34 9.78 19.46
N ASP A 46 28.85 8.68 20.05
CA ASP A 46 27.63 7.99 19.59
C ASP A 46 26.40 8.90 19.60
N GLU A 47 26.26 9.72 20.63
CA GLU A 47 25.14 10.64 20.77
C GLU A 47 25.29 11.86 19.84
N VAL A 48 26.51 12.35 19.63
CA VAL A 48 26.79 13.37 18.60
C VAL A 48 26.47 12.83 17.20
N ASN A 49 26.88 11.60 16.89
CA ASN A 49 26.58 10.94 15.62
C ASN A 49 25.07 10.73 15.42
N ARG A 50 24.34 10.39 16.50
CA ARG A 50 22.88 10.30 16.47
C ARG A 50 22.23 11.65 16.15
N LEU A 51 22.67 12.73 16.80
CA LEU A 51 22.16 14.08 16.55
C LEU A 51 22.50 14.56 15.13
N LEU A 52 23.68 14.22 14.62
CA LEU A 52 24.08 14.49 13.25
C LEU A 52 23.19 13.75 12.24
N GLY A 53 22.85 12.49 12.50
CA GLY A 53 21.88 11.73 11.69
C GLY A 53 20.52 12.44 11.63
N ILE A 54 20.00 12.89 12.78
CA ILE A 54 18.74 13.67 12.80
C ILE A 54 18.89 14.98 12.01
N ALA A 55 20.04 15.65 12.08
CA ALA A 55 20.27 16.89 11.33
C ALA A 55 20.28 16.66 9.81
N LEU A 56 20.84 15.54 9.33
CA LEU A 56 20.77 15.14 7.92
C LEU A 56 19.33 14.85 7.50
N ASP A 57 18.57 14.13 8.33
CA ASP A 57 17.15 13.86 8.08
C ASP A 57 16.30 15.13 8.03
N VAL A 58 16.60 16.13 8.87
CA VAL A 58 15.95 17.45 8.84
C VAL A 58 16.19 18.15 7.50
N ASP A 59 17.42 18.13 6.99
CA ASP A 59 17.77 18.75 5.70
C ASP A 59 17.08 18.03 4.52
N TYR A 60 17.06 16.69 4.57
CA TYR A 60 16.36 15.89 3.59
C TYR A 60 14.85 16.16 3.59
N LEU A 61 14.20 16.13 4.76
CA LEU A 61 12.77 16.44 4.89
C LEU A 61 12.44 17.86 4.48
N TYR A 62 13.32 18.83 4.76
CA TYR A 62 13.15 20.20 4.27
C TYR A 62 13.05 20.24 2.75
N THR A 63 13.92 19.51 2.06
CA THR A 63 13.87 19.36 0.59
C THR A 63 12.57 18.69 0.15
N CYS A 64 12.14 17.63 0.81
CA CYS A 64 10.86 16.95 0.52
C CYS A 64 9.67 17.91 0.66
N VAL A 65 9.57 18.69 1.74
CA VAL A 65 8.49 19.67 1.96
C VAL A 65 8.38 20.69 0.82
N HIS A 66 9.51 21.13 0.26
CA HIS A 66 9.53 22.12 -0.81
C HIS A 66 9.17 21.54 -2.17
N LYS A 67 9.50 20.26 -2.40
CA LYS A 67 9.18 19.55 -3.64
C LYS A 67 7.77 18.95 -3.64
N GLU A 68 7.19 18.71 -2.48
CA GLU A 68 5.89 18.05 -2.35
C GLU A 68 4.73 18.96 -2.80
N GLU A 69 3.90 18.41 -3.70
CA GLU A 69 2.74 19.08 -4.29
C GLU A 69 1.45 18.72 -3.56
N ASP A 70 1.33 17.47 -3.06
CA ASP A 70 0.13 17.05 -2.34
C ASP A 70 0.07 17.69 -0.95
N ALA A 71 -1.00 18.44 -0.69
CA ALA A 71 -1.16 19.18 0.55
C ALA A 71 -1.20 18.28 1.80
N ASP A 72 -1.81 17.09 1.68
CA ASP A 72 -1.94 16.14 2.80
C ASP A 72 -0.55 15.53 3.11
N THR A 73 0.22 15.12 2.11
CA THR A 73 1.60 14.62 2.26
C THR A 73 2.54 15.70 2.80
N LYS A 74 2.48 16.91 2.24
CA LYS A 74 3.32 18.05 2.65
C LYS A 74 3.12 18.41 4.12
N GLN A 75 1.88 18.35 4.61
CA GLN A 75 1.57 18.59 6.02
C GLN A 75 2.24 17.57 6.94
N VAL A 76 2.29 16.29 6.53
CA VAL A 76 2.96 15.24 7.29
C VAL A 76 4.47 15.46 7.31
N TYR A 77 5.09 15.70 6.15
CA TYR A 77 6.52 15.99 6.08
C TYR A 77 6.90 17.22 6.92
N PHE A 78 6.12 18.30 6.87
CA PHE A 78 6.36 19.48 7.68
C PHE A 78 6.22 19.20 9.18
N SER A 79 5.30 18.31 9.56
CA SER A 79 5.13 17.90 10.96
C SER A 79 6.32 17.08 11.46
N LEU A 80 6.81 16.13 10.67
CA LEU A 80 8.02 15.34 10.98
C LEU A 80 9.28 16.23 11.00
N PHE A 81 9.42 17.15 10.06
CA PHE A 81 10.48 18.16 10.05
C PHE A 81 10.53 18.96 11.36
N LYS A 82 9.37 19.44 11.84
CA LYS A 82 9.28 20.15 13.13
C LYS A 82 9.63 19.25 14.32
N LEU A 83 9.20 17.98 14.29
CA LEU A 83 9.53 17.00 15.31
C LEU A 83 11.04 16.80 15.41
N LEU A 84 11.71 16.49 14.30
CA LEU A 84 13.15 16.24 14.28
C LEU A 84 13.96 17.47 14.71
N LYS A 85 13.57 18.68 14.27
CA LYS A 85 14.18 19.92 14.76
C LYS A 85 14.04 20.09 16.27
N LYS A 86 12.86 19.79 16.83
CA LYS A 86 12.64 19.82 18.28
C LYS A 86 13.52 18.78 18.98
N CYS A 87 13.70 17.59 18.40
CA CYS A 87 14.57 16.55 18.95
C CYS A 87 16.03 16.99 19.00
N ILE A 88 16.56 17.67 17.97
CA ILE A 88 17.92 18.23 18.02
C ILE A 88 18.04 19.25 19.15
N LEU A 89 17.09 20.19 19.24
CA LEU A 89 17.10 21.26 20.25
C LEU A 89 17.01 20.74 21.69
N GLN A 90 16.34 19.60 21.89
CA GLN A 90 16.11 19.00 23.21
C GLN A 90 17.02 17.80 23.46
N MET A 91 17.92 17.45 22.53
CA MET A 91 18.66 16.19 22.51
C MET A 91 17.77 14.94 22.69
N GLY A 92 16.52 15.01 22.25
CA GLY A 92 15.52 13.95 22.42
C GLY A 92 15.62 12.86 21.35
N LYS A 93 14.95 11.73 21.60
CA LYS A 93 14.67 10.72 20.57
C LYS A 93 13.39 11.11 19.83
N PRO A 94 13.33 10.96 18.51
CA PRO A 94 12.13 11.29 17.76
C PRO A 94 11.06 10.23 17.98
N VAL A 95 9.96 10.65 18.59
CA VAL A 95 8.75 9.85 18.76
C VAL A 95 7.62 10.64 18.14
N VAL A 96 6.87 9.99 17.25
CA VAL A 96 5.70 10.60 16.63
C VAL A 96 4.59 10.68 17.69
N GLU A 97 4.57 11.79 18.44
CA GLU A 97 3.57 12.08 19.47
C GLU A 97 2.37 12.81 18.85
N GLY A 98 1.13 12.44 19.21
CA GLY A 98 -0.07 13.16 18.79
C GLY A 98 -1.38 12.37 18.91
N ALA A 99 -2.46 12.92 18.35
CA ALA A 99 -3.80 12.29 18.28
C ALA A 99 -3.85 11.03 17.40
N LEU A 100 -2.74 10.66 16.77
CA LEU A 100 -2.59 9.41 16.05
C LEU A 100 -2.20 8.36 17.08
N GLU A 101 -3.02 7.30 17.18
CA GLU A 101 -2.67 6.08 17.92
C GLU A 101 -1.24 5.62 17.55
N THR A 102 -0.59 4.91 18.46
CA THR A 102 0.71 4.26 18.21
C THR A 102 0.51 2.87 17.61
N PRO A 103 1.42 2.38 16.74
CA PRO A 103 1.30 1.03 16.18
C PRO A 103 1.35 -0.06 17.27
N PRO A 104 0.71 -1.23 17.06
CA PRO A 104 -0.06 -1.63 15.87
C PRO A 104 -1.47 -0.99 15.84
N PHE A 105 -1.98 -0.70 14.64
CA PHE A 105 -3.27 -0.01 14.45
C PHE A 105 -4.46 -0.96 14.29
N GLU A 106 -4.21 -2.21 13.89
CA GLU A 106 -5.28 -3.18 13.67
C GLU A 106 -4.73 -4.60 13.89
N LYS A 107 -5.55 -5.46 14.49
CA LYS A 107 -5.29 -6.90 14.64
C LYS A 107 -6.47 -7.70 14.10
N PRO A 108 -6.23 -8.84 13.43
CA PRO A 108 -4.93 -9.34 13.00
C PRO A 108 -4.28 -8.44 11.94
N SER A 109 -2.94 -8.45 11.88
CA SER A 109 -2.18 -7.70 10.88
C SER A 109 -2.39 -8.27 9.47
N ILE A 110 -1.98 -7.54 8.43
CA ILE A 110 -2.00 -8.02 7.04
C ILE A 110 -1.17 -9.30 6.92
N GLU A 111 0.03 -9.33 7.51
CA GLU A 111 0.88 -10.52 7.53
C GLU A 111 0.16 -11.73 8.15
N GLN A 112 -0.47 -11.54 9.31
CA GLN A 112 -1.20 -12.61 9.96
C GLN A 112 -2.41 -13.06 9.13
N GLY A 113 -3.18 -12.13 8.56
CA GLY A 113 -4.30 -12.45 7.69
C GLY A 113 -3.89 -13.23 6.44
N VAL A 114 -2.77 -12.86 5.81
CA VAL A 114 -2.20 -13.59 4.66
C VAL A 114 -1.70 -14.97 5.07
N ASN A 115 -1.05 -15.12 6.24
CA ASN A 115 -0.64 -16.42 6.76
C ASN A 115 -1.85 -17.33 7.06
N ASN A 116 -2.90 -16.77 7.66
CA ASN A 116 -4.16 -17.46 7.89
C ASN A 116 -4.82 -17.88 6.56
N PHE A 117 -4.76 -17.03 5.54
CA PHE A 117 -5.25 -17.36 4.19
C PHE A 117 -4.51 -18.55 3.57
N VAL A 118 -3.18 -18.59 3.67
CA VAL A 118 -2.39 -19.72 3.17
C VAL A 118 -2.82 -21.02 3.86
N GLN A 119 -2.97 -21.00 5.18
CA GLN A 119 -3.43 -22.15 5.96
C GLN A 119 -4.86 -22.56 5.61
N TYR A 120 -5.77 -21.59 5.50
CA TYR A 120 -7.19 -21.80 5.24
C TYR A 120 -7.43 -22.43 3.86
N LYS A 121 -6.80 -21.89 2.81
CA LYS A 121 -7.08 -22.28 1.43
C LYS A 121 -6.17 -23.37 0.90
N PHE A 122 -4.97 -23.56 1.45
CA PHE A 122 -3.94 -24.40 0.82
C PHE A 122 -3.31 -25.44 1.75
N SER A 123 -3.86 -25.63 2.96
CA SER A 123 -3.40 -26.68 3.89
C SER A 123 -3.48 -28.10 3.31
N HIS A 124 -4.48 -28.36 2.45
CA HIS A 124 -4.71 -29.64 1.79
C HIS A 124 -3.69 -29.97 0.68
N LEU A 125 -2.89 -29.00 0.23
CA LEU A 125 -1.93 -29.21 -0.84
C LEU A 125 -0.71 -30.02 -0.37
N PRO A 126 -0.05 -30.78 -1.28
CA PRO A 126 1.23 -31.41 -1.01
C PRO A 126 2.29 -30.40 -0.58
N SER A 127 3.29 -30.85 0.20
CA SER A 127 4.29 -29.95 0.80
C SER A 127 5.02 -29.06 -0.20
N LYS A 128 5.35 -29.58 -1.40
CA LYS A 128 6.05 -28.82 -2.44
C LYS A 128 5.20 -27.68 -2.99
N GLU A 129 3.93 -27.94 -3.30
CA GLU A 129 3.00 -26.93 -3.80
C GLU A 129 2.66 -25.90 -2.73
N ARG A 130 2.45 -26.36 -1.49
CA ARG A 130 2.22 -25.46 -0.35
C ARG A 130 3.40 -24.52 -0.13
N GLN A 131 4.63 -25.00 -0.27
CA GLN A 131 5.82 -24.17 -0.18
C GLN A 131 5.84 -23.08 -1.25
N THR A 132 5.45 -23.42 -2.49
CA THR A 132 5.31 -22.42 -3.57
C THR A 132 4.26 -21.35 -3.24
N ILE A 133 3.13 -21.71 -2.61
CA ILE A 133 2.13 -20.72 -2.17
C ILE A 133 2.68 -19.84 -1.03
N VAL A 134 3.43 -20.40 -0.09
CA VAL A 134 4.09 -19.64 0.98
C VAL A 134 5.09 -18.62 0.39
N GLU A 135 5.83 -18.99 -0.65
CA GLU A 135 6.75 -18.07 -1.34
C GLU A 135 6.01 -16.94 -2.06
N LEU A 136 4.87 -17.23 -2.70
CA LEU A 136 4.00 -16.19 -3.27
C LEU A 136 3.45 -15.25 -2.21
N ALA A 137 3.05 -15.77 -1.04
CA ALA A 137 2.57 -14.96 0.07
C ALA A 137 3.68 -14.04 0.62
N LYS A 138 4.89 -14.57 0.81
CA LYS A 138 6.06 -13.76 1.22
C LYS A 138 6.39 -12.68 0.20
N MET A 139 6.36 -13.03 -1.09
CA MET A 139 6.55 -12.06 -2.17
C MET A 139 5.50 -10.96 -2.10
N PHE A 140 4.22 -11.30 -1.96
CA PHE A 140 3.12 -10.34 -1.81
C PHE A 140 3.31 -9.40 -0.61
N LEU A 141 3.60 -9.94 0.57
CA LEU A 141 3.84 -9.15 1.78
C LEU A 141 5.04 -8.22 1.62
N SER A 142 6.13 -8.72 1.03
CA SER A 142 7.30 -7.91 0.73
C SER A 142 6.96 -6.75 -0.20
N GLN A 143 6.11 -6.96 -1.22
CA GLN A 143 5.71 -5.87 -2.12
C GLN A 143 4.90 -4.78 -1.39
N ILE A 144 4.02 -5.15 -0.46
CA ILE A 144 3.25 -4.19 0.36
C ILE A 144 4.18 -3.28 1.18
N ASN A 145 5.26 -3.82 1.76
CA ASN A 145 6.15 -3.07 2.63
C ASN A 145 6.94 -1.94 1.91
N TYR A 146 7.10 -2.04 0.59
CA TYR A 146 7.75 -1.00 -0.24
C TYR A 146 6.78 -0.30 -1.19
N TRP A 147 5.49 -0.63 -1.08
CA TRP A 147 4.45 -0.05 -1.91
C TRP A 147 4.24 1.43 -1.60
N GLN A 148 4.11 2.24 -2.65
CA GLN A 148 3.74 3.65 -2.52
C GLN A 148 2.22 3.79 -2.53
N LEU A 149 1.64 4.20 -1.41
CA LEU A 149 0.22 4.45 -1.30
C LEU A 149 -0.14 5.71 -2.11
N GLU A 150 -1.33 5.68 -2.74
CA GLU A 150 -1.86 6.85 -3.44
C GLU A 150 -2.14 7.98 -2.46
N THR A 151 -1.91 9.21 -2.88
CA THR A 151 -2.18 10.36 -2.01
C THR A 151 -3.69 10.47 -1.74
N PRO A 152 -4.11 11.08 -0.62
CA PRO A 152 -5.52 11.32 -0.37
C PRO A 152 -6.19 12.15 -1.48
N SER A 153 -5.45 13.06 -2.15
CA SER A 153 -5.96 13.79 -3.32
C SER A 153 -6.25 12.88 -4.51
N GLN A 154 -5.34 11.94 -4.82
CA GLN A 154 -5.56 10.94 -5.86
C GLN A 154 -6.75 10.04 -5.50
N ARG A 155 -6.85 9.64 -4.22
CA ARG A 155 -7.95 8.79 -3.74
C ARG A 155 -9.32 9.47 -3.85
N ARG A 156 -9.39 10.77 -3.61
CA ARG A 156 -10.64 11.57 -3.73
C ARG A 156 -11.19 11.64 -5.15
N GLN A 157 -10.40 11.35 -6.18
CA GLN A 157 -10.84 11.31 -7.57
C GLN A 157 -11.61 10.03 -7.93
N ARG A 158 -11.68 9.06 -7.00
CA ARG A 158 -12.42 7.80 -7.19
C ARG A 158 -13.92 7.94 -6.94
N PRO A 159 -14.73 6.98 -7.44
CA PRO A 159 -16.17 6.99 -7.24
C PRO A 159 -16.58 7.13 -5.76
N PRO A 160 -17.66 7.87 -5.47
CA PRO A 160 -18.15 8.09 -4.11
C PRO A 160 -18.65 6.76 -3.52
N GLY A 161 -17.98 6.30 -2.46
CA GLY A 161 -18.25 5.01 -1.80
C GLY A 161 -17.15 4.55 -0.85
N ASP A 162 -15.95 5.12 -0.98
CA ASP A 162 -14.82 4.87 -0.06
C ASP A 162 -14.82 5.80 1.16
N ASP A 163 -14.40 5.28 2.31
CA ASP A 163 -14.08 6.06 3.51
C ASP A 163 -12.79 6.88 3.31
N ALA A 164 -12.93 8.03 2.65
CA ALA A 164 -11.82 8.92 2.35
C ALA A 164 -11.16 9.49 3.62
N ALA A 165 -11.93 9.69 4.69
CA ALA A 165 -11.41 10.20 5.95
C ALA A 165 -10.55 9.13 6.65
N GLY A 166 -11.06 7.91 6.78
CA GLY A 166 -10.30 6.78 7.32
C GLY A 166 -9.07 6.46 6.48
N TYR A 167 -9.16 6.55 5.15
CA TYR A 167 -7.99 6.41 4.28
C TYR A 167 -6.93 7.48 4.57
N LYS A 168 -7.32 8.75 4.71
CA LYS A 168 -6.38 9.84 5.03
C LYS A 168 -5.67 9.60 6.36
N VAL A 169 -6.39 9.13 7.39
CA VAL A 169 -5.78 8.76 8.69
C VAL A 169 -4.75 7.65 8.52
N ASN A 170 -5.09 6.58 7.81
CA ASN A 170 -4.16 5.47 7.56
C ASN A 170 -2.98 5.87 6.67
N TYR A 171 -3.19 6.76 5.70
CA TYR A 171 -2.14 7.34 4.86
C TYR A 171 -1.13 8.13 5.70
N THR A 172 -1.60 8.99 6.61
CA THR A 172 -0.74 9.72 7.55
C THR A 172 0.05 8.76 8.45
N ARG A 173 -0.61 7.73 8.99
CA ARG A 173 0.07 6.69 9.79
C ARG A 173 1.16 5.99 8.99
N TRP A 174 0.87 5.60 7.74
CA TRP A 174 1.82 4.92 6.87
C TRP A 174 3.02 5.82 6.54
N LEU A 175 2.81 7.11 6.27
CA LEU A 175 3.91 8.05 6.08
C LEU A 175 4.82 8.14 7.31
N CYS A 176 4.24 8.34 8.49
CA CYS A 176 4.99 8.54 9.74
C CYS A 176 5.77 7.31 10.19
N TYR A 177 5.20 6.11 10.04
CA TYR A 177 5.73 4.90 10.66
C TYR A 177 6.35 3.90 9.66
N CYS A 178 6.05 4.01 8.37
CA CYS A 178 6.50 3.04 7.36
C CYS A 178 7.31 3.66 6.23
N ASN A 179 6.85 4.76 5.62
CA ASN A 179 7.45 5.33 4.40
C ASN A 179 8.58 6.32 4.68
N VAL A 180 8.35 7.35 5.50
CA VAL A 180 9.40 8.32 5.84
C VAL A 180 10.58 7.67 6.57
N PRO A 181 10.36 6.74 7.53
CA PRO A 181 11.46 6.01 8.15
C PRO A 181 12.28 5.12 7.20
N GLN A 182 11.92 5.01 5.90
CA GLN A 182 12.78 4.32 4.93
C GLN A 182 13.97 5.16 4.46
N PHE A 183 13.85 6.48 4.54
CA PHE A 183 14.88 7.42 4.11
C PHE A 183 15.28 8.43 5.20
N CYS A 184 14.58 8.42 6.34
CA CYS A 184 14.97 9.12 7.56
C CYS A 184 15.07 8.11 8.71
N ASP A 185 16.24 7.50 8.87
CA ASP A 185 16.46 6.36 9.78
C ASP A 185 16.49 6.75 11.26
N SER A 186 16.52 8.05 11.57
CA SER A 186 16.35 8.51 12.94
C SER A 186 14.95 8.24 13.50
N LEU A 187 13.94 8.09 12.63
CA LEU A 187 12.56 7.80 13.01
C LEU A 187 12.33 6.29 13.24
N PRO A 188 11.45 5.91 14.19
CA PRO A 188 11.06 4.51 14.37
C PRO A 188 10.41 3.92 13.12
N ARG A 189 11.03 2.87 12.56
CA ARG A 189 10.56 2.17 11.36
C ARG A 189 9.75 0.93 11.71
N TYR A 190 8.62 0.77 11.03
CA TYR A 190 7.75 -0.39 11.11
C TYR A 190 7.38 -0.90 9.71
N GLU A 191 7.10 -2.19 9.60
CA GLU A 191 6.59 -2.77 8.37
C GLU A 191 5.08 -2.55 8.23
N THR A 192 4.64 -2.10 7.06
CA THR A 192 3.22 -1.88 6.73
C THR A 192 2.40 -3.13 7.05
N THR A 193 2.89 -4.32 6.68
CA THR A 193 2.17 -5.58 6.86
C THR A 193 2.01 -6.01 8.31
N GLN A 194 2.82 -5.47 9.23
CA GLN A 194 2.81 -5.83 10.64
C GLN A 194 1.90 -4.93 11.47
N ILE A 195 1.83 -3.65 11.13
CA ILE A 195 1.11 -2.65 11.95
C ILE A 195 -0.27 -2.29 11.43
N PHE A 196 -0.56 -2.58 10.15
CA PHE A 196 -1.88 -2.44 9.56
C PHE A 196 -2.54 -3.80 9.36
N GLY A 197 -3.86 -3.79 9.26
CA GLY A 197 -4.68 -4.97 9.09
C GLY A 197 -5.61 -4.88 7.87
N ARG A 198 -6.75 -5.54 7.99
CA ARG A 198 -7.73 -5.69 6.93
C ARG A 198 -8.24 -4.38 6.37
N THR A 199 -8.41 -3.36 7.23
CA THR A 199 -9.02 -2.08 6.85
C THR A 199 -8.17 -1.35 5.82
N LEU A 200 -6.86 -1.18 6.06
CA LEU A 200 -5.97 -0.58 5.08
C LEU A 200 -5.91 -1.46 3.81
N LEU A 201 -5.79 -2.79 3.98
CA LEU A 201 -5.68 -3.70 2.85
C LEU A 201 -6.89 -3.57 1.92
N ARG A 202 -8.12 -3.55 2.45
CA ARG A 202 -9.35 -3.31 1.66
C ARG A 202 -9.30 -2.00 0.88
N SER A 203 -8.73 -0.94 1.47
CA SER A 203 -8.60 0.33 0.76
C SER A 203 -7.63 0.24 -0.42
N VAL A 204 -6.52 -0.48 -0.31
CA VAL A 204 -5.46 -0.43 -1.35
C VAL A 204 -5.47 -1.62 -2.31
N PHE A 205 -6.16 -2.72 -1.97
CA PHE A 205 -6.00 -4.02 -2.63
C PHE A 205 -6.25 -3.98 -4.14
N THR A 206 -7.38 -3.44 -4.60
CA THR A 206 -7.74 -3.45 -6.03
C THR A 206 -6.69 -2.72 -6.89
N VAL A 207 -6.20 -1.59 -6.41
CA VAL A 207 -5.20 -0.76 -7.10
C VAL A 207 -3.85 -1.46 -7.11
N MET A 208 -3.43 -1.91 -5.93
CA MET A 208 -2.18 -2.62 -5.74
C MET A 208 -2.15 -3.89 -6.58
N ARG A 209 -3.23 -4.67 -6.60
CA ARG A 209 -3.38 -5.87 -7.43
C ARG A 209 -3.13 -5.56 -8.90
N LYS A 210 -3.79 -4.53 -9.44
CA LYS A 210 -3.63 -4.11 -10.84
C LYS A 210 -2.16 -3.77 -11.13
N GLN A 211 -1.58 -2.89 -10.32
CA GLN A 211 -0.23 -2.41 -10.56
C GLN A 211 0.84 -3.50 -10.34
N LEU A 212 0.68 -4.41 -9.38
CA LEU A 212 1.57 -5.57 -9.20
C LEU A 212 1.55 -6.51 -10.41
N LEU A 213 0.37 -6.75 -10.98
CA LEU A 213 0.24 -7.57 -12.19
C LEU A 213 0.82 -6.87 -13.41
N ASP A 214 0.64 -5.56 -13.54
CA ASP A 214 1.21 -4.77 -14.63
C ASP A 214 2.75 -4.74 -14.54
N GLN A 215 3.29 -4.51 -13.34
CA GLN A 215 4.73 -4.55 -13.08
C GLN A 215 5.31 -5.94 -13.36
N ALA A 216 4.65 -7.01 -12.92
CA ALA A 216 5.05 -8.38 -13.21
C ALA A 216 5.13 -8.68 -14.72
N ARG A 217 4.24 -8.09 -15.53
CA ARG A 217 4.29 -8.21 -17.00
C ARG A 217 5.45 -7.40 -17.60
N GLN A 218 5.71 -6.20 -17.09
CA GLN A 218 6.78 -5.32 -17.57
C GLN A 218 8.17 -5.88 -17.24
N GLU A 219 8.34 -6.48 -16.07
CA GLU A 219 9.62 -7.01 -15.60
C GLU A 219 9.85 -8.47 -15.97
N LYS A 220 8.94 -9.07 -16.74
CA LYS A 220 8.92 -10.49 -17.10
C LYS A 220 10.26 -11.01 -17.65
N ASP A 221 10.95 -10.20 -18.46
CA ASP A 221 12.20 -10.60 -19.11
C ASP A 221 13.46 -10.36 -18.25
N LYS A 222 13.33 -9.63 -17.13
CA LYS A 222 14.42 -9.37 -16.17
C LYS A 222 14.56 -10.45 -15.09
N GLN A 223 13.55 -11.32 -14.98
CA GLN A 223 13.48 -12.32 -13.92
C GLN A 223 13.97 -13.69 -14.38
N ALA A 224 14.48 -14.48 -13.43
CA ALA A 224 14.82 -15.88 -13.67
C ALA A 224 13.59 -16.65 -14.21
N PRO A 225 13.79 -17.61 -15.13
CA PRO A 225 12.68 -18.31 -15.81
C PRO A 225 11.72 -19.02 -14.85
N GLU A 226 12.24 -19.53 -13.73
CA GLU A 226 11.45 -20.18 -12.68
C GLU A 226 10.53 -19.18 -11.95
N LYS A 227 11.08 -18.04 -11.50
CA LYS A 227 10.32 -16.95 -10.85
C LYS A 227 9.29 -16.34 -11.80
N ARG A 228 9.67 -16.14 -13.05
CA ARG A 228 8.79 -15.64 -14.12
C ARG A 228 7.57 -16.54 -14.30
N THR A 229 7.78 -17.86 -14.38
CA THR A 229 6.68 -18.82 -14.52
C THR A 229 5.75 -18.71 -13.32
N LEU A 230 6.31 -18.73 -12.11
CA LEU A 230 5.54 -18.63 -10.87
C LEU A 230 4.65 -17.38 -10.81
N ILE A 231 5.22 -16.22 -11.14
CA ILE A 231 4.52 -14.94 -11.09
C ILE A 231 3.45 -14.83 -12.18
N LEU A 232 3.68 -15.34 -13.38
CA LEU A 232 2.70 -15.19 -14.47
C LEU A 232 1.54 -16.15 -14.38
N THR A 233 1.74 -17.36 -13.83
CA THR A 233 0.71 -18.40 -13.83
C THR A 233 -0.03 -18.48 -12.50
N HIS A 234 0.69 -18.47 -11.37
CA HIS A 234 0.08 -18.73 -10.06
C HIS A 234 -0.30 -17.46 -9.32
N PHE A 235 0.47 -16.39 -9.46
CA PHE A 235 0.23 -15.15 -8.71
C PHE A 235 -1.11 -14.46 -9.02
N PRO A 236 -1.60 -14.38 -10.27
CA PRO A 236 -2.91 -13.78 -10.55
C PRO A 236 -4.06 -14.52 -9.86
N LYS A 237 -3.97 -15.86 -9.80
CA LYS A 237 -4.95 -16.72 -9.12
C LYS A 237 -4.85 -16.56 -7.61
N PHE A 238 -3.65 -16.50 -7.06
CA PHE A 238 -3.40 -16.20 -5.64
C PHE A 238 -4.07 -14.88 -5.24
N LEU A 239 -3.85 -13.82 -6.03
CA LEU A 239 -4.45 -12.50 -5.77
C LEU A 239 -5.97 -12.51 -5.89
N SER A 240 -6.56 -13.22 -6.88
CA SER A 240 -8.02 -13.37 -6.96
C SER A 240 -8.60 -14.02 -5.69
N MET A 241 -8.01 -15.14 -5.26
CA MET A 241 -8.50 -15.86 -4.09
C MET A 241 -8.33 -15.05 -2.80
N LEU A 242 -7.25 -14.28 -2.67
CA LEU A 242 -7.04 -13.40 -1.53
C LEU A 242 -8.02 -12.23 -1.54
N GLU A 243 -8.34 -11.66 -2.71
CA GLU A 243 -9.31 -10.58 -2.85
C GLU A 243 -10.68 -10.94 -2.27
N GLU A 244 -11.18 -12.14 -2.58
CA GLU A 244 -12.44 -12.66 -2.04
C GLU A 244 -12.45 -12.63 -0.52
N GLU A 245 -11.36 -13.06 0.13
CA GLU A 245 -11.25 -13.10 1.58
C GLU A 245 -11.02 -11.71 2.21
N VAL A 246 -10.36 -10.78 1.49
CA VAL A 246 -10.18 -9.39 1.92
C VAL A 246 -11.53 -8.67 1.99
N TYR A 247 -12.40 -8.84 1.00
CA TYR A 247 -13.69 -8.14 0.92
C TYR A 247 -14.87 -8.91 1.56
N SER A 248 -14.76 -10.23 1.77
CA SER A 248 -15.83 -11.04 2.36
C SER A 248 -16.04 -10.79 3.87
N HIS A 249 -17.20 -10.27 4.26
CA HIS A 249 -17.54 -10.02 5.67
C HIS A 249 -17.51 -11.28 6.56
N SER A 250 -17.66 -12.48 5.98
CA SER A 250 -17.66 -13.76 6.69
C SER A 250 -16.30 -14.46 6.72
N SER A 251 -15.26 -13.86 6.14
CA SER A 251 -13.94 -14.50 6.06
C SER A 251 -13.34 -14.78 7.45
N PRO A 252 -12.95 -16.03 7.75
CA PRO A 252 -12.40 -16.40 9.06
C PRO A 252 -10.95 -15.95 9.25
N ILE A 253 -10.23 -15.61 8.18
CA ILE A 253 -8.78 -15.32 8.24
C ILE A 253 -8.45 -14.03 9.03
N TRP A 254 -9.46 -13.18 9.24
CA TRP A 254 -9.34 -11.89 9.94
C TRP A 254 -9.86 -11.94 11.39
N ARG A 255 -10.14 -13.12 11.94
CA ARG A 255 -10.50 -13.28 13.35
C ARG A 255 -9.24 -13.28 14.21
N GLU A 256 -9.32 -12.70 15.41
CA GLU A 256 -8.20 -12.72 16.38
C GLU A 256 -7.82 -14.16 16.76
N GLU A 257 -8.83 -15.00 17.01
CA GLU A 257 -8.67 -16.44 17.21
C GLU A 257 -8.96 -17.17 15.90
N PHE A 258 -7.91 -17.45 15.11
CA PHE A 258 -8.02 -18.23 13.89
C PHE A 258 -8.04 -19.73 14.22
N PRO A 259 -9.15 -20.46 13.95
CA PRO A 259 -9.23 -21.88 14.24
C PRO A 259 -8.41 -22.65 13.20
N ALA A 260 -7.11 -22.80 13.43
CA ALA A 260 -6.18 -23.51 12.56
C ALA A 260 -6.40 -25.05 12.52
N GLY A 261 -7.58 -25.55 12.89
CA GLY A 261 -7.85 -26.98 13.14
C GLY A 261 -9.09 -27.58 12.49
N SER A 262 -9.94 -26.84 11.78
CA SER A 262 -11.13 -27.43 11.13
C SER A 262 -10.90 -27.64 9.63
N SER A 263 -10.00 -28.57 9.30
CA SER A 263 -10.02 -29.21 7.98
C SER A 263 -11.21 -30.18 7.94
N GLY A 264 -12.23 -29.87 7.14
CA GLY A 264 -13.32 -30.79 6.85
C GLY A 264 -14.56 -30.04 6.38
N GLY A 265 -14.84 -30.11 5.08
CA GLY A 265 -15.94 -29.39 4.46
C GLY A 265 -17.28 -29.59 5.18
N GLN A 266 -18.00 -28.49 5.36
CA GLN A 266 -19.44 -28.55 5.54
C GLN A 266 -20.05 -27.45 4.68
N MET A 267 -20.72 -27.89 3.62
CA MET A 267 -21.59 -27.05 2.82
C MET A 267 -22.57 -26.32 3.76
N HIS A 268 -22.72 -25.02 3.54
CA HIS A 268 -23.78 -24.23 4.14
C HIS A 268 -25.13 -24.93 3.92
N THR A 269 -25.71 -25.45 5.00
CA THR A 269 -27.15 -25.62 5.13
C THR A 269 -27.61 -24.76 6.29
N VAL A 270 -28.55 -23.86 5.97
CA VAL A 270 -29.25 -22.94 6.87
C VAL A 270 -29.86 -23.67 8.07
N PRO A 271 -29.81 -23.12 9.29
CA PRO A 271 -30.72 -23.52 10.35
C PRO A 271 -31.90 -22.55 10.40
N SER A 272 -33.06 -23.04 9.99
CA SER A 272 -34.34 -22.51 10.46
C SER A 272 -34.63 -23.07 11.84
N SER A 273 -35.08 -22.17 12.71
CA SER A 273 -35.58 -22.40 14.07
C SER A 273 -36.64 -23.50 14.14
N SER A 274 -36.56 -24.36 15.16
CA SER A 274 -37.58 -24.47 16.22
C SER A 274 -37.25 -25.61 17.21
N SER A 275 -37.82 -25.43 18.39
CA SER A 275 -37.58 -26.06 19.69
C SER A 275 -37.90 -27.55 19.86
N CYS A 276 -37.31 -28.07 20.94
CA CYS A 276 -37.77 -29.10 21.89
C CYS A 276 -37.63 -30.59 21.52
N SER A 277 -36.88 -31.30 22.37
CA SER A 277 -37.12 -32.70 22.69
C SER A 277 -36.77 -32.94 24.15
N LEU A 278 -37.78 -33.32 24.91
CA LEU A 278 -37.65 -34.07 26.15
C LEU A 278 -37.11 -35.47 25.81
N GLU A 279 -36.32 -36.00 26.72
CA GLU A 279 -35.71 -37.33 26.66
C GLU A 279 -36.76 -38.45 26.53
N HIS A 280 -36.41 -39.56 25.87
CA HIS A 280 -36.59 -40.95 26.32
C HIS A 280 -35.97 -41.91 25.28
N SER A 281 -35.08 -42.79 25.73
CA SER A 281 -34.71 -44.10 25.14
C SER A 281 -35.31 -45.19 26.05
N PRO A 282 -35.32 -46.52 25.75
CA PRO A 282 -34.52 -47.24 24.73
C PRO A 282 -35.20 -48.43 23.99
N ALA A 283 -34.38 -49.12 23.19
CA ALA A 283 -34.38 -50.57 22.90
C ALA A 283 -35.12 -51.13 21.66
N GLY A 284 -34.43 -52.01 20.90
CA GLY A 284 -35.07 -53.07 20.11
C GLY A 284 -34.50 -53.39 18.71
N GLU A 285 -33.47 -54.25 18.66
CA GLU A 285 -33.16 -55.34 17.70
C GLU A 285 -33.61 -55.37 16.20
N LYS A 286 -32.62 -55.77 15.37
CA LYS A 286 -32.61 -56.80 14.29
C LYS A 286 -33.03 -56.49 12.82
N ARG A 287 -31.99 -56.56 11.97
CA ARG A 287 -31.79 -57.39 10.73
C ARG A 287 -32.49 -57.05 9.39
N LYS A 288 -31.60 -56.94 8.36
CA LYS A 288 -31.66 -57.39 6.93
C LYS A 288 -32.72 -56.73 6.02
N ALA A 289 -32.58 -56.62 4.70
CA ALA A 289 -31.50 -56.68 3.70
C ALA A 289 -32.12 -56.17 2.37
N LEU A 290 -31.28 -55.65 1.46
CA LEU A 290 -31.38 -55.60 -0.01
C LEU A 290 -32.74 -55.48 -0.73
N GLU A 291 -32.86 -54.48 -1.61
CA GLU A 291 -33.19 -54.55 -3.06
C GLU A 291 -33.66 -53.14 -3.52
N ALA A 292 -32.96 -52.48 -4.45
CA ALA A 292 -33.02 -52.57 -5.91
C ALA A 292 -33.64 -51.26 -6.49
N LEU A 293 -33.00 -50.75 -7.55
CA LEU A 293 -33.26 -49.48 -8.24
C LEU A 293 -34.66 -49.41 -8.88
N PRO A 294 -35.17 -48.20 -9.22
CA PRO A 294 -35.03 -47.78 -10.62
C PRO A 294 -34.69 -46.30 -10.84
N GLN A 295 -33.97 -46.11 -11.95
CA GLN A 295 -33.68 -44.89 -12.70
C GLN A 295 -34.97 -44.20 -13.19
N GLU A 296 -35.03 -42.87 -13.12
CA GLU A 296 -35.95 -42.04 -13.92
C GLU A 296 -35.27 -40.72 -14.32
N GLU A 297 -35.57 -40.28 -15.54
CA GLU A 297 -34.83 -39.30 -16.32
C GLU A 297 -35.16 -37.81 -16.03
N SER A 298 -34.18 -36.95 -16.37
CA SER A 298 -34.31 -35.67 -17.09
C SER A 298 -35.44 -34.69 -16.74
N LYS A 299 -35.16 -33.62 -15.96
CA LYS A 299 -35.76 -32.27 -16.18
C LYS A 299 -34.79 -31.13 -15.82
N ARG A 300 -34.39 -30.35 -16.84
CA ARG A 300 -33.77 -29.02 -16.70
C ARG A 300 -34.78 -28.03 -16.08
N PRO A 301 -34.40 -27.16 -15.14
CA PRO A 301 -35.28 -26.08 -14.68
C PRO A 301 -35.40 -24.99 -15.75
N ARG A 302 -36.64 -24.53 -15.99
CA ARG A 302 -37.01 -23.45 -16.91
C ARG A 302 -36.58 -22.10 -16.34
N VAL A 303 -35.98 -21.26 -17.18
CA VAL A 303 -35.76 -19.83 -16.92
C VAL A 303 -37.09 -19.10 -17.08
N VAL A 304 -37.52 -18.38 -16.06
CA VAL A 304 -38.70 -17.50 -16.09
C VAL A 304 -38.25 -16.13 -15.60
N GLY A 305 -38.51 -15.11 -16.39
CA GLY A 305 -38.30 -13.71 -16.06
C GLY A 305 -38.02 -12.87 -17.30
N ASP A 306 -39.05 -12.58 -18.08
CA ASP A 306 -38.97 -11.69 -19.24
C ASP A 306 -38.55 -10.28 -18.80
N ILE A 307 -37.64 -9.66 -19.57
CA ILE A 307 -37.19 -8.28 -19.36
C ILE A 307 -38.33 -7.33 -19.75
N PRO A 308 -38.71 -6.34 -18.91
CA PRO A 308 -39.78 -5.41 -19.21
C PRO A 308 -39.53 -4.65 -20.52
N MET A 309 -40.56 -4.58 -21.37
CA MET A 309 -40.49 -3.89 -22.67
C MET A 309 -40.08 -2.41 -22.56
N GLU A 310 -40.34 -1.80 -21.40
CA GLU A 310 -39.95 -0.44 -21.07
C GLU A 310 -38.43 -0.26 -21.03
N LEU A 311 -37.70 -1.23 -20.47
CA LEU A 311 -36.24 -1.22 -20.41
C LEU A 311 -35.62 -1.43 -21.81
N ILE A 312 -36.29 -2.20 -22.67
CA ILE A 312 -35.87 -2.39 -24.06
C ILE A 312 -36.06 -1.08 -24.83
N ASN A 313 -37.17 -0.37 -24.64
CA ASN A 313 -37.42 0.92 -25.29
C ASN A 313 -36.46 2.01 -24.78
N GLU A 314 -36.11 2.00 -23.50
CA GLU A 314 -35.11 2.91 -22.92
C GLU A 314 -33.73 2.69 -23.53
N VAL A 315 -33.26 1.44 -23.61
CA VAL A 315 -31.96 1.10 -24.22
C VAL A 315 -31.94 1.41 -25.72
N MET A 316 -33.04 1.13 -26.44
CA MET A 316 -33.13 1.46 -27.86
C MET A 316 -33.18 2.98 -28.10
N SER A 317 -33.73 3.77 -27.17
CA SER A 317 -33.71 5.23 -27.26
C SER A 317 -32.30 5.82 -27.12
N THR A 318 -31.43 5.21 -26.31
CA THR A 318 -30.04 5.66 -26.11
C THR A 318 -29.14 5.31 -27.30
N ILE A 319 -29.48 4.29 -28.09
CA ILE A 319 -28.66 3.85 -29.23
C ILE A 319 -28.96 4.66 -30.51
N THR A 320 -30.13 5.30 -30.58
CA THR A 320 -30.60 5.98 -31.81
C THR A 320 -30.34 7.49 -31.83
N ASP A 321 -29.79 8.07 -30.76
CA ASP A 321 -29.43 9.49 -30.69
C ASP A 321 -27.91 9.69 -30.92
N PRO A 322 -27.47 10.18 -32.10
CA PRO A 322 -26.06 10.45 -32.38
C PRO A 322 -25.45 11.57 -31.51
N ALA A 323 -26.25 12.34 -30.77
CA ALA A 323 -25.76 13.32 -29.80
C ALA A 323 -25.36 12.70 -28.44
N SER A 324 -25.82 11.47 -28.14
CA SER A 324 -25.53 10.77 -26.88
C SER A 324 -24.32 9.82 -26.94
N LEU A 325 -23.74 9.62 -28.14
CA LEU A 325 -22.50 8.86 -28.37
C LEU A 325 -21.24 9.72 -28.27
N LEU A 326 -21.37 11.01 -27.98
CA LEU A 326 -20.25 11.88 -27.69
C LEU A 326 -19.85 11.67 -26.22
N GLY A 327 -18.76 10.92 -26.03
CA GLY A 327 -18.04 10.90 -24.76
C GLY A 327 -17.71 12.32 -24.28
N PRO A 328 -17.39 12.52 -22.99
CA PRO A 328 -17.26 13.85 -22.40
C PRO A 328 -16.32 14.73 -23.21
N GLU A 329 -16.91 15.75 -23.83
CA GLU A 329 -16.24 16.78 -24.63
C GLU A 329 -15.28 17.60 -23.75
N THR A 330 -14.03 17.65 -24.22
CA THR A 330 -13.17 18.85 -24.33
C THR A 330 -12.89 19.70 -23.08
N SER A 331 -11.82 19.33 -22.34
CA SER A 331 -11.02 20.35 -21.64
C SER A 331 -9.57 19.98 -21.29
N LEU A 332 -8.99 18.92 -21.84
CA LEU A 332 -7.64 18.47 -21.43
C LEU A 332 -6.58 18.41 -22.53
N LEU A 333 -6.84 18.93 -23.74
CA LEU A 333 -5.86 18.89 -24.84
C LEU A 333 -5.39 20.27 -25.37
N SER A 334 -5.74 21.38 -24.73
CA SER A 334 -5.31 22.71 -25.21
C SER A 334 -3.80 22.95 -25.08
N ALA A 335 -3.13 22.35 -24.09
CA ALA A 335 -1.70 22.60 -23.83
C ALA A 335 -0.74 21.86 -24.77
N HIS A 336 -1.16 20.74 -25.39
CA HIS A 336 -0.31 19.98 -26.31
C HIS A 336 -0.49 20.39 -27.78
N SER A 337 -1.66 20.90 -28.18
CA SER A 337 -1.89 21.40 -29.54
C SER A 337 -1.05 22.65 -29.87
N ALA A 338 -0.78 23.51 -28.87
CA ALA A 338 0.00 24.74 -29.06
C ALA A 338 1.50 24.49 -29.30
N ARG A 339 2.05 23.35 -28.83
CA ARG A 339 3.45 23.00 -29.05
C ARG A 339 3.73 22.47 -30.46
N ASP A 340 2.75 21.79 -31.06
CA ASP A 340 2.89 21.15 -32.37
C ASP A 340 2.73 22.16 -33.53
N GLU A 341 1.96 23.24 -33.33
CA GLU A 341 1.84 24.36 -34.27
C GLU A 341 3.12 25.20 -34.37
N ALA A 342 3.80 25.44 -33.24
CA ALA A 342 5.07 26.20 -33.22
C ALA A 342 6.20 25.48 -33.98
N ALA A 343 6.29 24.15 -33.84
CA ALA A 343 7.25 23.34 -34.56
C ALA A 343 6.99 23.32 -36.09
N ARG A 344 5.71 23.26 -36.51
CA ARG A 344 5.33 23.31 -37.92
C ARG A 344 5.56 24.67 -38.59
N LEU A 345 5.58 25.76 -37.83
CA LEU A 345 5.85 27.12 -38.33
C LEU A 345 7.35 27.39 -38.52
N GLU A 346 8.22 26.76 -37.72
CA GLU A 346 9.68 26.81 -37.89
C GLU A 346 10.15 26.00 -39.11
N GLU A 347 9.58 24.81 -39.36
CA GLU A 347 9.90 24.03 -40.57
C GLU A 347 9.48 24.73 -41.87
N ARG A 348 8.48 25.61 -41.84
CA ARG A 348 8.03 26.38 -43.02
C ARG A 348 8.86 27.64 -43.29
N ARG A 349 9.75 28.01 -42.36
CA ARG A 349 10.67 29.16 -42.46
C ARG A 349 12.12 28.77 -42.74
N GLY A 350 12.43 27.47 -42.76
CA GLY A 350 13.74 26.90 -43.10
C GLY A 350 13.92 26.65 -44.58
#